data_AF-A0A1B2ZBN4-F1
#
_entry.id   AF-A0A1B2ZBN4-F1
#
_cell.length_a   1.000
_cell.length_b   1.000
_cell.length_c   1.000
_cell.angle_alpha   90.00
_cell.angle_beta   90.00
_cell.angle_gamma   90.00
#
_symmetry.space_group_name_H-M   'P 1'
#
loop_
_entity.id
_entity.type
_entity.pdbx_description
1 polymer ?
#
loop_
_entity_poly.entity_id
_entity_poly.type
_entity_poly.pdbx_seq_one_letter_code
_entity_poly.pdbx_strand_id
1 'polypeptide(L)'
;MNKLPEHVAIIMDGNGRWAKQKGKQRFIGHKKGAKAVREVIEVAAEQQIKFLTLFAFSCDNWNRPEEEVSLLMKLLVSSLKKEFNHLIENNIQLKTIGDLNKLSLKVREELYHVIEKTKKILA
;
A
#
# COMPACT_ATOMS: atom_id res chain seq x y z
N MET A 1 -12.93 28.99 6.51
CA MET A 1 -13.27 27.56 6.35
C MET A 1 -12.11 26.89 5.65
N ASN A 2 -11.44 25.92 6.29
CA ASN A 2 -10.32 25.23 5.68
C ASN A 2 -10.86 24.12 4.76
N LYS A 3 -10.69 24.30 3.45
CA LYS A 3 -11.06 23.31 2.45
C LYS A 3 -10.06 22.14 2.51
N LEU A 4 -10.55 20.92 2.64
CA LEU A 4 -9.71 19.72 2.57
C LEU A 4 -9.15 19.53 1.14
N PRO A 5 -7.94 18.96 1.00
CA PRO A 5 -7.38 18.65 -0.31
C PRO A 5 -8.18 17.53 -0.98
N GLU A 6 -8.36 17.60 -2.30
CA GLU A 6 -8.99 16.51 -3.06
C GLU A 6 -8.05 15.31 -3.24
N HIS A 7 -6.74 15.56 -3.25
CA HIS A 7 -5.70 14.54 -3.45
C HIS A 7 -4.58 14.72 -2.44
N VAL A 8 -4.28 13.65 -1.71
CA VAL A 8 -3.12 13.55 -0.82
C VAL A 8 -2.16 12.48 -1.35
N ALA A 9 -0.87 12.81 -1.43
CA ALA A 9 0.18 11.86 -1.75
C ALA A 9 1.14 11.71 -0.56
N ILE A 10 1.47 10.46 -0.20
CA ILE A 10 2.29 10.14 0.97
C ILE A 10 3.48 9.28 0.54
N ILE A 11 4.67 9.72 0.93
CA ILE A 11 5.89 8.91 0.88
C ILE A 11 6.04 8.19 2.21
N MET A 12 5.88 6.87 2.20
CA MET A 12 5.84 6.05 3.41
C MET A 12 7.25 5.65 3.90
N ASP A 13 8.05 6.65 4.28
CA ASP A 13 9.42 6.42 4.76
C ASP A 13 9.49 6.14 6.28
N GLY A 14 10.63 5.61 6.72
CA GLY A 14 10.96 5.49 8.14
C GLY A 14 10.72 4.09 8.73
N ASN A 15 10.09 3.17 8.01
CA ASN A 15 9.82 1.80 8.48
C ASN A 15 11.09 1.10 9.01
N GLY A 16 12.19 1.13 8.24
CA GLY A 16 13.46 0.53 8.64
C GLY A 16 14.12 1.26 9.83
N ARG A 17 14.03 2.60 9.88
CA ARG A 17 14.57 3.41 10.99
C ARG A 17 13.82 3.13 12.29
N TRP A 18 12.48 3.07 12.21
CA TRP A 18 11.61 2.73 13.34
C TRP A 18 11.94 1.34 13.91
N ALA A 19 12.13 0.34 13.05
CA ALA A 19 12.53 -1.00 13.48
C ALA A 19 13.89 -0.99 14.19
N LYS A 20 14.89 -0.30 13.61
CA LYS A 20 16.25 -0.20 14.18
C LYS A 20 16.24 0.44 15.57
N GLN A 21 15.49 1.52 15.77
CA GLN A 21 15.35 2.20 17.07
C GLN A 21 14.73 1.31 18.16
N LYS A 22 14.03 0.24 17.76
CA LYS A 22 13.41 -0.73 18.67
C LYS A 22 14.20 -2.05 18.76
N GLY A 23 15.41 -2.11 18.21
CA GLY A 23 16.21 -3.34 18.17
C GLY A 23 15.59 -4.46 17.33
N LYS A 24 14.72 -4.13 16.37
CA LYS A 24 14.00 -5.10 15.54
C LYS A 24 14.55 -5.14 14.11
N GLN A 25 14.32 -6.26 13.43
CA GLN A 25 14.60 -6.40 12.00
C GLN A 25 13.72 -5.44 11.16
N ARG A 26 14.27 -4.93 10.04
CA ARG A 26 13.60 -3.96 9.14
C ARG A 26 12.20 -4.42 8.70
N PHE A 27 12.04 -5.70 8.41
CA PHE A 27 10.76 -6.30 8.01
C PHE A 27 9.64 -6.09 9.03
N ILE A 28 9.95 -6.06 10.33
CA ILE A 28 8.95 -5.76 11.38
C ILE A 28 8.46 -4.31 11.26
N GLY A 29 9.35 -3.40 10.86
CA GLY A 29 8.99 -2.02 10.55
C GLY A 29 8.02 -1.95 9.37
N HIS A 30 8.27 -2.70 8.30
CA HIS A 30 7.37 -2.76 7.15
C HIS A 30 5.99 -3.31 7.51
N LYS A 31 5.91 -4.36 8.34
CA LYS A 31 4.63 -4.85 8.86
C LYS A 31 3.87 -3.78 9.64
N LYS A 32 4.57 -2.96 10.43
CA LYS A 32 3.95 -1.83 11.13
C LYS A 32 3.51 -0.73 10.18
N GLY A 33 4.30 -0.45 9.14
CA GLY A 33 3.93 0.46 8.06
C GLY A 33 2.65 0.04 7.36
N ALA A 34 2.46 -1.26 7.09
CA ALA A 34 1.21 -1.76 6.51
C ALA A 34 -0.02 -1.49 7.40
N LYS A 35 0.13 -1.53 8.73
CA LYS A 35 -0.95 -1.13 9.66
C LYS A 35 -1.22 0.38 9.58
N ALA A 36 -0.17 1.20 9.55
CA ALA A 36 -0.33 2.65 9.42
C ALA A 36 -1.00 3.04 8.09
N VAL A 37 -0.73 2.32 7.01
CA VAL A 37 -1.41 2.51 5.72
C VAL A 37 -2.92 2.31 5.85
N ARG A 38 -3.35 1.25 6.52
CA ARG A 38 -4.77 1.00 6.75
C ARG A 38 -5.42 2.15 7.51
N GLU A 39 -4.81 2.58 8.62
CA GLU A 39 -5.31 3.70 9.43
C GLU A 39 -5.44 4.98 8.59
N VAL A 40 -4.48 5.25 7.69
CA VAL A 40 -4.53 6.40 6.77
C VAL A 40 -5.65 6.26 5.73
N ILE A 41 -5.87 5.05 5.20
CA ILE A 41 -6.95 4.79 4.24
C ILE A 41 -8.32 5.01 4.91
N GLU A 42 -8.51 4.49 6.13
CA GLU A 42 -9.73 4.67 6.93
C GLU A 42 -10.01 6.17 7.14
N VAL A 43 -9.02 6.92 7.62
CA VAL A 43 -9.17 8.37 7.84
C VAL A 43 -9.42 9.13 6.52
N ALA A 44 -8.75 8.77 5.43
CA ALA A 44 -8.96 9.42 4.14
C ALA A 44 -10.39 9.19 3.63
N ALA A 45 -10.94 7.99 3.83
CA ALA A 45 -12.32 7.68 3.47
C ALA A 45 -13.33 8.45 4.35
N GLU A 46 -13.13 8.49 5.67
CA GLU A 46 -13.96 9.25 6.61
C GLU A 46 -13.98 10.76 6.30
N GLN A 47 -12.82 11.31 5.93
CA GLN A 47 -12.67 12.72 5.56
C GLN A 47 -13.08 13.02 4.11
N GLN A 48 -13.57 12.01 3.36
CA GLN A 48 -14.00 12.13 1.96
C GLN A 48 -12.90 12.69 1.03
N ILE A 49 -11.64 12.33 1.30
CA ILE A 49 -10.52 12.63 0.40
C ILE A 49 -10.70 11.80 -0.86
N LYS A 50 -10.84 12.46 -2.02
CA LYS A 50 -11.16 11.79 -3.29
C LYS A 50 -10.03 10.90 -3.78
N PHE A 51 -8.77 11.29 -3.55
CA PHE A 51 -7.60 10.55 -4.01
C PHE A 51 -6.53 10.46 -2.92
N LEU A 52 -6.06 9.24 -2.66
CA LEU A 52 -4.91 8.96 -1.82
C LEU A 52 -3.87 8.19 -2.63
N THR A 53 -2.65 8.72 -2.76
CA THR A 53 -1.54 8.02 -3.41
C THR A 53 -0.47 7.68 -2.38
N LEU A 54 -0.13 6.40 -2.29
CA LEU A 54 0.87 5.90 -1.35
C LEU A 54 2.08 5.39 -2.13
N PHE A 55 3.25 5.97 -1.89
CA PHE A 55 4.48 5.54 -2.54
C PHE A 55 5.05 4.29 -1.86
N ALA A 56 4.63 3.12 -2.34
CA ALA A 56 4.91 1.84 -1.70
C ALA A 56 6.26 1.21 -2.07
N PHE A 57 6.73 1.40 -3.30
CA PHE A 57 7.95 0.77 -3.79
C PHE A 57 8.59 1.60 -4.92
N SER A 58 9.87 1.98 -4.78
CA SER A 58 10.62 2.75 -5.77
C SER A 58 11.46 1.87 -6.70
N CYS A 59 11.91 2.42 -7.84
CA CYS A 59 12.87 1.73 -8.69
C CYS A 59 14.18 1.40 -7.96
N ASP A 60 14.64 2.27 -7.05
CA ASP A 60 15.85 2.02 -6.25
C ASP A 60 15.68 0.87 -5.25
N ASN A 61 14.45 0.51 -4.90
CA ASN A 61 14.21 -0.61 -3.99
C ASN A 61 14.57 -1.96 -4.61
N TRP A 62 14.70 -2.04 -5.93
CA TRP A 62 15.23 -3.22 -6.62
C TRP A 62 16.73 -3.43 -6.36
N ASN A 63 17.47 -2.40 -5.96
CA ASN A 63 18.90 -2.51 -5.64
C ASN A 63 19.16 -3.05 -4.22
N ARG A 64 18.11 -3.42 -3.47
CA ARG A 64 18.23 -4.03 -2.14
C ARG A 64 18.50 -5.54 -2.25
N PRO A 65 18.95 -6.20 -1.16
CA PRO A 65 19.10 -7.65 -1.15
C PRO A 65 17.82 -8.37 -1.58
N GLU A 66 17.97 -9.41 -2.42
CA GLU A 66 16.85 -10.14 -3.02
C GLU A 66 15.86 -10.67 -1.97
N GLU A 67 16.38 -11.16 -0.84
CA GLU A 67 15.56 -11.62 0.28
C GLU A 67 14.66 -10.51 0.84
N GLU A 68 15.17 -9.28 0.97
CA GLU A 68 14.39 -8.13 1.43
C GLU A 68 13.29 -7.79 0.42
N VAL A 69 13.63 -7.75 -0.87
CA VAL A 69 12.65 -7.51 -1.95
C VAL A 69 11.56 -8.57 -1.94
N SER A 70 11.92 -9.85 -1.83
CA SER A 70 10.98 -10.97 -1.76
C SER A 70 10.03 -10.86 -0.55
N LEU A 71 10.54 -10.46 0.61
CA LEU A 71 9.73 -10.21 1.81
C LEU A 71 8.76 -9.03 1.63
N LEU A 72 9.19 -7.95 0.97
CA LEU A 72 8.32 -6.82 0.65
C LEU A 72 7.19 -7.22 -0.30
N MET A 73 7.48 -8.03 -1.33
CA MET A 73 6.48 -8.52 -2.27
C MET A 73 5.47 -9.47 -1.59
N LYS A 74 5.94 -10.34 -0.69
CA LYS A 74 5.05 -11.18 0.13
C LYS A 74 4.17 -10.34 1.05
N LEU A 75 4.72 -9.27 1.64
CA LEU A 75 3.96 -8.35 2.46
C LEU A 75 2.90 -7.63 1.65
N LEU A 76 3.23 -7.12 0.46
CA LEU A 76 2.29 -6.46 -0.45
C LEU A 76 1.10 -7.38 -0.76
N VAL A 77 1.36 -8.60 -1.21
CA VAL A 77 0.31 -9.60 -1.51
C VAL A 77 -0.53 -9.90 -0.27
N SER A 78 0.11 -10.09 0.90
CA SER A 78 -0.63 -10.35 2.13
C SER A 78 -1.48 -9.15 2.57
N SER A 79 -1.01 -7.92 2.38
CA SER A 79 -1.74 -6.70 2.72
C SER A 79 -2.94 -6.53 1.79
N LEU A 80 -2.76 -6.69 0.48
CA LEU A 80 -3.85 -6.63 -0.51
C LEU A 80 -4.98 -7.61 -0.16
N LYS A 81 -4.65 -8.86 0.19
CA LYS A 81 -5.64 -9.87 0.60
C LYS A 81 -6.39 -9.49 1.86
N LYS A 82 -5.68 -8.95 2.86
CA LYS A 82 -6.27 -8.57 4.15
C LYS A 82 -7.18 -7.36 4.04
N GLU A 83 -6.76 -6.37 3.26
CA GLU A 83 -7.52 -5.13 3.08
C GLU A 83 -8.62 -5.26 2.02
N PHE A 84 -8.67 -6.37 1.26
CA PHE A 84 -9.63 -6.57 0.18
C PHE A 84 -11.08 -6.28 0.60
N ASN A 85 -11.58 -6.95 1.64
CA ASN A 85 -12.96 -6.75 2.10
C ASN A 85 -13.18 -5.31 2.60
N HIS A 86 -12.19 -4.75 3.30
CA HIS A 86 -12.26 -3.39 3.81
C HIS A 86 -12.39 -2.36 2.67
N LEU A 87 -11.64 -2.53 1.57
CA LEU A 87 -11.76 -1.69 0.39
C LEU A 87 -13.15 -1.78 -0.25
N ILE A 88 -13.71 -2.99 -0.34
CA ILE A 88 -15.05 -3.20 -0.90
C ILE A 88 -16.12 -2.54 0.00
N GLU A 89 -16.10 -2.82 1.31
CA GLU A 89 -17.07 -2.31 2.28
C GLU A 89 -17.08 -0.77 2.37
N ASN A 90 -15.94 -0.13 2.14
CA ASN A 90 -15.79 1.33 2.19
C ASN A 90 -15.87 1.99 0.80
N ASN A 91 -16.28 1.25 -0.24
CA ASN A 91 -16.40 1.76 -1.60
C ASN A 91 -15.11 2.39 -2.16
N ILE A 92 -13.95 1.84 -1.80
CA ILE A 92 -12.64 2.36 -2.18
C ILE A 92 -12.16 1.66 -3.44
N GLN A 93 -11.88 2.45 -4.48
CA GLN A 93 -11.28 1.97 -5.72
C GLN A 93 -9.74 1.93 -5.61
N LEU A 94 -9.14 0.75 -5.73
CA LEU A 94 -7.69 0.62 -5.84
C LEU A 94 -7.24 0.93 -7.28
N LYS A 95 -6.22 1.78 -7.42
CA LYS A 95 -5.48 2.02 -8.67
C LYS A 95 -3.99 1.83 -8.43
N THR A 96 -3.24 1.61 -9.50
CA THR A 96 -1.78 1.47 -9.44
C THR A 96 -1.12 2.40 -10.45
N ILE A 97 0.10 2.83 -10.12
CA ILE A 97 0.95 3.69 -10.94
C ILE A 97 2.35 3.08 -10.92
N GLY A 98 2.93 2.85 -12.10
CA GLY A 98 4.29 2.33 -12.25
C GLY A 98 4.40 1.15 -13.21
N ASP A 99 5.60 0.56 -13.26
CA ASP A 99 5.91 -0.57 -14.15
C ASP A 99 5.60 -1.91 -13.48
N LEU A 100 4.42 -2.45 -13.77
CA LEU A 100 3.96 -3.74 -13.25
C LEU A 100 4.71 -4.93 -13.86
N ASN A 101 5.43 -4.74 -14.98
CA ASN A 101 6.17 -5.83 -15.61
C ASN A 101 7.35 -6.31 -14.79
N LYS A 102 7.86 -5.46 -13.89
CA LYS A 102 8.91 -5.81 -12.93
C LYS A 102 8.42 -6.63 -11.74
N LEU A 103 7.11 -6.65 -11.50
CA LEU A 103 6.53 -7.48 -10.44
C LEU A 103 6.46 -8.93 -10.91
N SER A 104 6.73 -9.87 -10.00
CA SER A 104 6.51 -11.29 -10.28
C SER A 104 5.05 -11.57 -10.63
N LEU A 105 4.80 -12.60 -11.43
CA LEU A 105 3.47 -12.94 -11.92
C LEU A 105 2.43 -13.01 -10.80
N LYS A 106 2.76 -13.73 -9.71
CA LYS A 106 1.90 -13.87 -8.53
C LYS A 106 1.50 -12.54 -7.89
N VAL A 107 2.43 -11.58 -7.78
CA VAL A 107 2.13 -10.27 -7.19
C VAL A 107 1.23 -9.47 -8.12
N ARG A 108 1.52 -9.54 -9.42
CA ARG A 108 0.77 -8.84 -10.46
C ARG A 108 -0.66 -9.33 -10.58
N GLU A 109 -0.86 -10.66 -10.57
CA GLU A 109 -2.19 -11.29 -10.60
C GLU A 109 -3.04 -10.88 -9.40
N GLU A 110 -2.47 -10.90 -8.19
CA GLU A 110 -3.17 -10.45 -6.99
C GLU A 110 -3.56 -8.98 -7.07
N LEU A 111 -2.62 -8.12 -7.49
CA LEU A 111 -2.89 -6.70 -7.63
C LEU A 111 -4.01 -6.43 -8.64
N TYR A 112 -3.97 -7.08 -9.81
CA TYR A 112 -5.02 -6.95 -10.82
C TYR A 112 -6.36 -7.49 -10.33
N HIS A 113 -6.37 -8.59 -9.59
CA HIS A 113 -7.58 -9.12 -8.99
C HIS A 113 -8.27 -8.08 -8.10
N VAL A 114 -7.53 -7.44 -7.20
CA VAL A 114 -8.09 -6.41 -6.30
C VAL A 114 -8.52 -5.16 -7.06
N ILE A 115 -7.73 -4.69 -8.05
CA ILE A 115 -8.09 -3.53 -8.87
C ILE A 115 -9.43 -3.79 -9.60
N GLU A 116 -9.59 -4.94 -10.25
CA GLU A 116 -10.81 -5.25 -11.01
C GLU A 116 -12.04 -5.38 -10.13
N LYS A 117 -11.89 -5.96 -8.93
CA LYS A 117 -12.99 -6.11 -7.97
C LYS A 117 -13.40 -4.79 -7.34
N THR A 118 -12.46 -3.89 -7.07
CA THR A 118 -12.73 -2.57 -6.50
C THR A 118 -13.22 -1.54 -7.52
N LYS A 119 -13.01 -1.79 -8.83
CA LYS A 119 -13.54 -0.94 -9.92
C LYS A 119 -15.07 -0.95 -10.01
N LYS A 120 -15.72 -2.06 -9.64
CA LYS A 120 -17.16 -2.29 -9.84
C LYS A 120 -18.06 -1.64 -8.78
N ILE A 121 -17.49 -0.87 -7.86
CA ILE A 121 -18.25 -0.31 -6.73
C ILE A 121 -18.99 1.00 -7.10
N LEU A 122 -18.79 1.50 -8.33
CA LEU A 122 -19.60 2.59 -8.88
C LEU A 122 -20.78 1.99 -9.65
N ALA A 123 -21.84 1.64 -8.94
CA ALA A 123 -23.19 1.42 -9.47
C ALA A 123 -24.20 2.13 -8.56
#